data_AF-A0A5R2NDS0-F1
#
_entry.id   AF-A0A5R2NDS0-F1
#
_cell.length_a   1.000
_cell.length_b   1.000
_cell.length_c   1.000
_cell.angle_alpha   90.00
_cell.angle_beta   90.00
_cell.angle_gamma   90.00
#
_symmetry.space_group_name_H-M   'P 1'
#
loop_
_entity.id
_entity.type
_entity.pdbx_description
1 polymer ?
#
loop_
_entity_poly.entity_id
_entity_poly.type
_entity_poly.pdbx_seq_one_letter_code
_entity_poly.pdbx_strand_id
1 'polypeptide(L)'
;MSQESGKLMLRELTSDQRRQLIDTQQVYESWRSADDEHQRRFVGSMRWAKRNGVEYLLRKVGQTENSLGPKSEATEKSFAAFFEGRERNRDLLSGLSDRLNGLARINVAMGLGRVPAIAARILRRCAETDLLGKQLLVVGTNALFAYEALAGVQVTSGLTATGDIDLLFDSRRRISFVTAEKITQSGLIGVLRKVDRSFKPLQPRSFRATNRDGYLVVEPQQVVLG
;
A
#
# COMPACT_ATOMS: atom_id res chain seq x y z
N MET A 1 45.85 3.58 -17.05
CA MET A 1 45.38 4.69 -16.17
C MET A 1 43.93 4.43 -15.85
N SER A 2 43.63 4.26 -14.56
CA SER A 2 42.38 3.69 -14.02
C SER A 2 41.11 4.40 -14.48
N GLN A 3 40.09 3.60 -14.76
CA GLN A 3 38.70 4.04 -14.80
C GLN A 3 38.28 4.51 -13.41
N GLU A 4 37.79 5.75 -13.30
CA GLU A 4 36.95 6.18 -12.17
C GLU A 4 35.58 5.49 -12.26
N SER A 5 35.54 4.19 -11.98
CA SER A 5 34.28 3.47 -11.76
C SER A 5 33.82 3.71 -10.32
N GLY A 6 32.70 4.43 -10.14
CA GLY A 6 31.85 4.24 -8.96
C GLY A 6 31.67 5.40 -7.98
N LYS A 7 31.72 6.68 -8.39
CA LYS A 7 31.27 7.76 -7.50
C LYS A 7 29.74 7.89 -7.55
N LEU A 8 29.07 7.52 -6.47
CA LEU A 8 27.63 7.80 -6.29
C LEU A 8 27.43 9.32 -6.26
N MET A 9 26.91 9.89 -7.35
CA MET A 9 26.62 11.32 -7.42
C MET A 9 25.25 11.60 -6.81
N LEU A 10 25.23 12.30 -5.68
CA LEU A 10 24.03 12.79 -5.03
C LEU A 10 23.72 14.21 -5.49
N ARG A 11 22.46 14.45 -5.84
CA ARG A 11 21.91 15.77 -6.17
C ARG A 11 20.93 16.18 -5.08
N GLU A 12 21.25 17.24 -4.35
CA GLU A 12 20.34 17.82 -3.37
C GLU A 12 19.03 18.27 -4.02
N LEU A 13 17.90 18.03 -3.34
CA LEU A 13 16.63 18.63 -3.73
C LEU A 13 16.67 20.14 -3.45
N THR A 14 16.13 20.91 -4.39
CA THR A 14 15.88 22.34 -4.18
C THR A 14 14.88 22.56 -3.04
N SER A 15 14.86 23.77 -2.47
CA SER A 15 13.90 24.14 -1.43
C SER A 15 12.45 23.92 -1.85
N ASP A 16 12.10 24.24 -3.10
CA ASP A 16 10.75 24.04 -3.63
C ASP A 16 10.41 22.56 -3.78
N GLN A 17 11.36 21.74 -4.25
CA GLN A 17 11.19 20.29 -4.30
C GLN A 17 10.99 19.67 -2.92
N ARG A 18 11.75 20.11 -1.91
CA ARG A 18 11.57 19.63 -0.52
C ARG A 18 10.21 20.03 0.04
N ARG A 19 9.80 21.28 -0.16
CA ARG A 19 8.46 21.76 0.24
C ARG A 19 7.36 20.92 -0.41
N GLN A 20 7.43 20.73 -1.72
CA GLN A 20 6.47 19.93 -2.46
C GLN A 20 6.39 18.47 -1.97
N LEU A 21 7.54 17.87 -1.62
CA LEU A 21 7.59 16.52 -1.06
C LEU A 21 6.91 16.46 0.32
N ILE A 22 7.20 17.42 1.21
CA ILE A 22 6.58 17.55 2.53
C ILE A 22 5.06 17.72 2.40
N ASP A 23 4.61 18.62 1.54
CA ASP A 23 3.18 18.86 1.28
C ASP A 23 2.49 17.59 0.79
N THR A 24 3.16 16.82 -0.09
CA THR A 24 2.65 15.52 -0.56
C THR A 24 2.56 14.50 0.57
N GLN A 25 3.59 14.40 1.41
CA GLN A 25 3.63 13.46 2.53
C GLN A 25 2.51 13.76 3.53
N GLN A 26 2.31 15.03 3.90
CA GLN A 26 1.26 15.43 4.84
C GLN A 26 -0.15 15.09 4.35
N VAL A 27 -0.44 15.34 3.07
CA VAL A 27 -1.73 14.97 2.47
C VAL A 27 -1.88 13.44 2.44
N TYR A 28 -0.81 12.71 2.10
CA TYR A 28 -0.84 11.25 2.05
C TYR A 28 -1.02 10.61 3.44
N GLU A 29 -0.41 11.15 4.49
CA GLU A 29 -0.62 10.71 5.87
C GLU A 29 -2.06 10.94 6.34
N SER A 30 -2.64 12.09 5.97
CA SER A 30 -4.06 12.38 6.23
C SER A 30 -4.95 11.38 5.49
N TRP A 31 -4.65 11.09 4.22
CA TRP A 31 -5.40 10.11 3.42
C TRP A 31 -5.31 8.71 4.02
N ARG A 32 -4.12 8.27 4.43
CA ARG A 32 -3.91 6.97 5.09
C ARG A 32 -4.70 6.85 6.39
N SER A 33 -4.77 7.92 7.17
CA SER A 33 -5.49 7.93 8.44
C SER A 33 -7.00 7.84 8.22
N ALA A 34 -7.51 8.56 7.21
CA ALA A 34 -8.92 8.48 6.81
C ALA A 34 -9.28 7.11 6.23
N ASP A 35 -8.40 6.49 5.45
CA ASP A 35 -8.62 5.14 4.90
C ASP A 35 -8.58 4.07 6.00
N ASP A 36 -7.63 4.14 6.94
CA ASP A 36 -7.59 3.23 8.09
C ASP A 36 -8.88 3.33 8.94
N GLU A 37 -9.38 4.55 9.17
CA GLU A 37 -10.67 4.75 9.83
C GLU A 37 -11.82 4.12 9.02
N HIS A 38 -11.82 4.32 7.70
CA HIS A 38 -12.79 3.71 6.80
C HIS A 38 -12.83 2.19 6.96
N GLN A 39 -11.66 1.55 6.85
CA GLN A 39 -11.52 0.11 6.92
C GLN A 39 -12.01 -0.45 8.26
N ARG A 40 -11.73 0.25 9.37
CA ARG A 40 -12.11 -0.21 10.71
C ARG A 40 -13.57 0.01 11.03
N ARG A 41 -14.12 1.18 10.68
CA ARG A 41 -15.43 1.64 11.17
C ARG A 41 -16.54 1.49 10.15
N PHE A 42 -16.28 1.80 8.89
CA PHE A 42 -17.32 2.08 7.89
C PHE A 42 -17.47 1.00 6.82
N VAL A 43 -16.57 0.02 6.76
CA VAL A 43 -16.73 -1.15 5.89
C VAL A 43 -17.98 -1.94 6.25
N GLY A 44 -18.67 -2.42 5.21
CA GLY A 44 -19.87 -3.24 5.33
C GLY A 44 -21.15 -2.43 5.22
N SER A 45 -22.19 -2.89 5.91
CA SER A 45 -23.51 -2.26 5.95
C SER A 45 -24.19 -2.48 7.28
N MET A 46 -25.12 -1.58 7.63
CA MET A 46 -26.03 -1.74 8.74
C MET A 46 -27.47 -1.67 8.22
N ARG A 47 -28.36 -2.50 8.78
CA ARG A 47 -29.79 -2.50 8.42
C ARG A 47 -30.66 -2.93 9.59
N TRP A 48 -31.88 -2.43 9.62
CA TRP A 48 -32.92 -2.94 10.52
C TRP A 48 -33.57 -4.18 9.94
N ALA A 49 -33.87 -5.16 10.79
CA ALA A 49 -34.55 -6.38 10.39
C ALA A 49 -35.50 -6.86 11.49
N LYS A 50 -36.73 -7.20 11.12
CA LYS A 50 -37.74 -7.70 12.06
C LYS A 50 -37.61 -9.22 12.24
N ARG A 51 -37.60 -9.69 13.49
CA ARG A 51 -37.62 -11.11 13.87
C ARG A 51 -38.56 -11.29 15.07
N ASN A 52 -39.57 -12.16 14.94
CA ASN A 52 -40.55 -12.45 15.99
C ASN A 52 -41.16 -11.19 16.64
N GLY A 53 -41.52 -10.20 15.82
CA GLY A 53 -42.14 -8.95 16.30
C GLY A 53 -41.16 -7.86 16.75
N VAL A 54 -39.91 -8.21 17.05
CA VAL A 54 -38.87 -7.27 17.49
C VAL A 54 -37.97 -6.87 16.32
N GLU A 55 -37.65 -5.57 16.22
CA GLU A 55 -36.75 -5.03 15.21
C GLU A 55 -35.31 -5.02 15.74
N TYR A 56 -34.36 -5.57 14.98
CA TYR A 56 -32.96 -5.70 15.37
C TYR A 56 -32.06 -4.93 14.40
N LEU A 57 -31.01 -4.31 14.93
CA LEU A 57 -29.95 -3.72 14.13
C LEU A 57 -28.95 -4.82 13.74
N LEU A 58 -28.75 -5.02 12.44
CA LEU A 58 -27.78 -5.99 11.91
C LEU A 58 -26.63 -5.26 11.23
N ARG A 59 -25.39 -5.71 11.47
CA ARG A 59 -24.18 -5.25 10.79
C ARG A 59 -23.58 -6.38 9.97
N LYS A 60 -23.41 -6.17 8.67
CA LYS A 60 -22.79 -7.12 7.74
C LYS A 60 -21.43 -6.61 7.27
N VAL A 61 -20.39 -7.41 7.46
CA VAL A 61 -19.02 -7.17 6.98
C VAL A 61 -18.54 -8.42 6.25
N GLY A 62 -18.25 -8.30 4.95
CA GLY A 62 -17.95 -9.46 4.10
C GLY A 62 -19.11 -10.46 4.08
N GLN A 63 -18.84 -11.70 4.47
CA GLN A 63 -19.84 -12.77 4.55
C GLN A 63 -20.49 -12.88 5.94
N THR A 64 -19.99 -12.15 6.93
CA THR A 64 -20.45 -12.24 8.32
C THR A 64 -21.51 -11.17 8.60
N GLU A 65 -22.66 -11.56 9.14
CA GLU A 65 -23.71 -10.65 9.63
C GLU A 65 -23.96 -10.91 11.11
N ASN A 66 -23.78 -9.86 11.93
CA ASN A 66 -23.97 -9.92 13.37
C ASN A 66 -25.12 -9.00 13.79
N SER A 67 -25.88 -9.41 14.81
CA SER A 67 -26.86 -8.54 15.46
C SER A 67 -26.17 -7.63 16.48
N LEU A 68 -26.48 -6.34 16.45
CA LEU A 68 -26.05 -5.34 17.42
C LEU A 68 -27.08 -5.11 18.54
N GLY A 69 -28.24 -5.78 18.47
CA GLY A 69 -29.29 -5.71 19.48
C GLY A 69 -30.64 -5.24 18.95
N PRO A 70 -31.68 -5.29 19.80
CA PRO A 70 -33.02 -4.79 19.47
C PRO A 70 -33.03 -3.28 19.37
N LYS A 71 -34.03 -2.75 18.67
CA LYS A 71 -34.26 -1.31 18.51
C LYS A 71 -34.45 -0.63 19.86
N SER A 72 -33.58 0.34 20.08
CA SER A 72 -33.44 1.17 21.27
C SER A 72 -32.75 2.47 20.87
N GLU A 73 -32.85 3.48 21.73
CA GLU A 73 -32.18 4.77 21.52
C GLU A 73 -30.67 4.60 21.23
N ALA A 74 -30.00 3.68 21.92
CA ALA A 74 -28.57 3.40 21.72
C ALA A 74 -28.26 2.82 20.33
N THR A 75 -29.07 1.86 19.86
CA THR A 75 -28.90 1.26 18.53
C THR A 75 -29.30 2.21 17.40
N GLU A 76 -30.28 3.09 17.61
CA GLU A 76 -30.65 4.15 16.66
C GLU A 76 -29.54 5.18 16.51
N LYS A 77 -28.95 5.63 17.63
CA LYS A 77 -27.76 6.49 17.63
C LYS A 77 -26.58 5.82 16.91
N SER A 78 -26.35 4.53 17.14
CA SER A 78 -25.29 3.78 16.47
C SER A 78 -25.51 3.67 14.96
N PHE A 79 -26.76 3.43 14.54
CA PHE A 79 -27.13 3.40 13.13
C PHE A 79 -26.88 4.76 12.47
N ALA A 80 -27.40 5.85 13.05
CA ALA A 80 -27.19 7.21 12.53
C ALA A 80 -25.70 7.57 12.45
N ALA A 81 -24.95 7.35 13.53
CA ALA A 81 -23.52 7.64 13.60
C ALA A 81 -22.70 6.85 12.55
N PHE A 82 -23.09 5.62 12.24
CA PHE A 82 -22.44 4.82 11.20
C PHE A 82 -22.59 5.47 9.83
N PHE A 83 -23.81 5.85 9.43
CA PHE A 83 -24.04 6.44 8.10
C PHE A 83 -23.49 7.87 7.99
N GLU A 84 -23.72 8.71 8.99
CA GLU A 84 -23.17 10.08 9.01
C GLU A 84 -21.64 10.09 9.04
N GLY A 85 -21.03 9.21 9.84
CA GLY A 85 -19.58 9.05 9.89
C GLY A 85 -19.01 8.53 8.58
N ARG A 86 -19.70 7.55 7.97
CA ARG A 86 -19.30 6.98 6.68
C ARG A 86 -19.32 8.00 5.56
N GLU A 87 -20.38 8.80 5.44
CA GLU A 87 -20.48 9.83 4.40
C GLU A 87 -19.41 10.91 4.61
N ARG A 88 -19.24 11.42 5.83
CA ARG A 88 -18.15 12.39 6.14
C ARG A 88 -16.76 11.85 5.81
N ASN A 89 -16.48 10.60 6.18
CA ASN A 89 -15.20 9.96 5.88
C ASN A 89 -15.01 9.73 4.38
N ARG A 90 -16.08 9.37 3.65
CA ARG A 90 -16.05 9.22 2.19
C ARG A 90 -15.76 10.56 1.50
N ASP A 91 -16.40 11.64 1.91
CA ASP A 91 -16.17 12.97 1.37
C ASP A 91 -14.72 13.43 1.62
N LEU A 92 -14.21 13.21 2.83
CA LEU A 92 -12.82 13.48 3.18
C LEU A 92 -11.84 12.68 2.30
N LEU A 93 -12.07 11.37 2.15
CA LEU A 93 -11.25 10.52 1.29
C LEU A 93 -11.28 10.98 -0.17
N SER A 94 -12.44 11.41 -0.68
CA SER A 94 -12.57 11.96 -2.02
C SER A 94 -11.72 13.21 -2.19
N GLY A 95 -11.87 14.19 -1.31
CA GLY A 95 -11.12 15.45 -1.38
C GLY A 95 -9.59 15.25 -1.25
N LEU A 96 -9.16 14.37 -0.34
CA LEU A 96 -7.74 14.03 -0.19
C LEU A 96 -7.20 13.30 -1.43
N SER A 97 -7.99 12.41 -2.03
CA SER A 97 -7.60 11.72 -3.26
C SER A 97 -7.45 12.69 -4.43
N ASP A 98 -8.37 13.63 -4.59
CA ASP A 98 -8.29 14.67 -5.62
C ASP A 98 -7.07 15.58 -5.43
N ARG A 99 -6.78 15.94 -4.17
CA ARG A 99 -5.57 16.70 -3.84
C ARG A 99 -4.29 15.91 -4.19
N LEU A 100 -4.22 14.63 -3.84
CA LEU A 100 -3.08 13.77 -4.19
C LEU A 100 -2.91 13.62 -5.70
N ASN A 101 -4.00 13.49 -6.46
CA ASN A 101 -3.96 13.44 -7.93
C ASN A 101 -3.40 14.74 -8.52
N GLY A 102 -3.76 15.90 -7.95
CA GLY A 102 -3.18 17.19 -8.29
C GLY A 102 -1.67 17.22 -8.04
N LEU A 103 -1.25 16.85 -6.82
CA LEU A 103 0.16 16.84 -6.41
C LEU A 103 1.00 15.84 -7.21
N ALA A 104 0.44 14.69 -7.61
CA ALA A 104 1.16 13.69 -8.40
C ALA A 104 1.69 14.26 -9.72
N ARG A 105 0.89 15.06 -10.43
CA ARG A 105 1.32 15.71 -11.69
C ARG A 105 2.47 16.70 -11.46
N ILE A 106 2.39 17.47 -10.38
CA ILE A 106 3.45 18.42 -9.99
C ILE A 106 4.72 17.66 -9.60
N ASN A 107 4.59 16.58 -8.84
CA ASN A 107 5.72 15.74 -8.43
C ASN A 107 6.44 15.14 -9.65
N VAL A 108 5.71 14.71 -10.68
CA VAL A 108 6.33 14.27 -11.94
C VAL A 108 7.07 15.43 -12.62
N ALA A 109 6.43 16.60 -12.75
CA ALA A 109 7.04 17.78 -13.39
C ALA A 109 8.30 18.27 -12.66
N MET A 110 8.33 18.17 -11.32
CA MET A 110 9.47 18.53 -10.49
C MET A 110 10.52 17.40 -10.37
N GLY A 111 10.34 16.29 -11.08
CA GLY A 111 11.25 15.15 -11.03
C GLY A 111 11.29 14.41 -9.69
N LEU A 112 10.25 14.54 -8.87
CA LEU A 112 10.05 13.85 -7.59
C LEU A 112 9.35 12.49 -7.76
N GLY A 113 8.59 12.30 -8.84
CA GLY A 113 7.91 11.04 -9.18
C GLY A 113 8.84 9.98 -9.78
N ARG A 114 9.92 9.60 -9.07
CA ARG A 114 11.01 8.77 -9.61
C ARG A 114 10.72 7.27 -9.62
N VAL A 115 9.87 6.79 -8.71
CA VAL A 115 9.53 5.36 -8.63
C VAL A 115 8.75 4.93 -9.87
N PRO A 116 9.15 3.86 -10.59
CA PRO A 116 8.40 3.35 -11.73
C PRO A 116 6.93 3.08 -11.38
N ALA A 117 6.01 3.43 -12.28
CA ALA A 117 4.58 3.36 -11.99
C ALA A 117 4.10 1.96 -11.59
N ILE A 118 4.62 0.91 -12.24
CA ILE A 118 4.29 -0.48 -11.90
C ILE A 118 4.83 -0.88 -10.51
N ALA A 119 6.05 -0.47 -10.16
CA ALA A 119 6.64 -0.66 -8.83
C ALA A 119 5.76 0.02 -7.76
N ALA A 120 5.42 1.28 -7.96
CA ALA A 120 4.56 2.04 -7.05
C ALA A 120 3.18 1.39 -6.86
N ARG A 121 2.58 0.84 -7.93
CA ARG A 121 1.30 0.12 -7.87
C ARG A 121 1.43 -1.19 -7.09
N ILE A 122 2.51 -1.95 -7.29
CA ILE A 122 2.79 -3.18 -6.52
C ILE A 122 2.95 -2.85 -5.04
N LEU A 123 3.80 -1.87 -4.71
CA LEU A 123 4.03 -1.47 -3.32
C LEU A 123 2.75 -1.00 -2.63
N ARG A 124 1.92 -0.22 -3.32
CA ARG A 124 0.61 0.21 -2.80
C ARG A 124 -0.30 -0.97 -2.50
N ARG A 125 -0.40 -1.95 -3.42
CA ARG A 125 -1.19 -3.16 -3.18
C ARG A 125 -0.65 -3.99 -2.02
N CYS A 126 0.67 -4.15 -1.91
CA CYS A 126 1.30 -4.84 -0.80
C CYS A 126 1.01 -4.15 0.55
N ALA A 127 0.99 -2.81 0.57
CA ALA A 127 0.65 -2.02 1.74
C ALA A 127 -0.84 -2.13 2.11
N GLU A 128 -1.75 -2.08 1.14
CA GLU A 128 -3.20 -2.30 1.34
C GLU A 128 -3.50 -3.68 1.95
N THR A 129 -2.67 -4.67 1.64
CA THR A 129 -2.77 -6.02 2.22
C THR A 129 -1.96 -6.20 3.50
N ASP A 130 -1.38 -5.13 4.07
CA ASP A 130 -0.59 -5.16 5.32
C ASP A 130 0.66 -6.05 5.27
N LEU A 131 1.17 -6.32 4.06
CA LEU A 131 2.35 -7.18 3.85
C LEU A 131 3.64 -6.37 3.92
N LEU A 132 3.61 -5.16 3.36
CA LEU A 132 4.77 -4.29 3.24
C LEU A 132 5.22 -3.80 4.62
N GLY A 133 6.52 -3.93 4.92
CA GLY A 133 7.11 -3.57 6.22
C GLY A 133 6.91 -4.61 7.32
N LYS A 134 5.99 -5.58 7.13
CA LYS A 134 5.75 -6.70 8.06
C LYS A 134 6.41 -7.98 7.57
N GLN A 135 5.98 -8.48 6.41
CA GLN A 135 6.44 -9.75 5.82
C GLN A 135 7.21 -9.54 4.51
N LEU A 136 7.00 -8.39 3.84
CA LEU A 136 7.72 -8.00 2.62
C LEU A 136 8.50 -6.72 2.87
N LEU A 137 9.78 -6.73 2.50
CA LEU A 137 10.67 -5.57 2.55
C LEU A 137 11.11 -5.22 1.13
N VAL A 138 11.13 -3.93 0.81
CA VAL A 138 11.74 -3.45 -0.44
C VAL A 138 13.24 -3.40 -0.20
N VAL A 139 14.00 -4.00 -1.09
CA VAL A 139 15.46 -4.03 -1.01
C VAL A 139 16.06 -3.66 -2.38
N GLY A 140 17.36 -3.84 -2.53
CA GLY A 140 18.05 -3.55 -3.79
C GLY A 140 17.95 -2.08 -4.20
N THR A 141 18.06 -1.83 -5.50
CA THR A 141 18.03 -0.47 -6.06
C THR A 141 16.71 0.25 -5.76
N ASN A 142 15.60 -0.48 -5.69
CA ASN A 142 14.28 0.11 -5.44
C ASN A 142 14.18 0.76 -4.05
N ALA A 143 14.95 0.28 -3.07
CA ALA A 143 15.03 0.91 -1.76
C ALA A 143 15.71 2.29 -1.80
N LEU A 144 16.55 2.57 -2.79
CA LEU A 144 17.23 3.87 -2.92
C LEU A 144 16.23 5.02 -3.06
N PHE A 145 15.08 4.82 -3.72
CA PHE A 145 14.04 5.85 -3.82
C PHE A 145 13.47 6.27 -2.46
N ALA A 146 13.41 5.34 -1.48
CA ALA A 146 13.00 5.67 -0.13
C ALA A 146 14.07 6.52 0.59
N TYR A 147 15.35 6.17 0.42
CA TYR A 147 16.46 6.94 0.97
C TYR A 147 16.61 8.31 0.32
N GLU A 148 16.40 8.43 -0.99
CA GLU A 148 16.33 9.71 -1.72
C GLU A 148 15.30 10.64 -1.06
N ALA A 149 14.07 10.15 -0.84
CA ALA A 149 13.01 10.92 -0.22
C ALA A 149 13.31 11.32 1.23
N LEU A 150 13.90 10.41 2.03
CA LEU A 150 14.22 10.66 3.44
C LEU A 150 15.40 11.62 3.61
N ALA A 151 16.42 11.52 2.76
CA ALA A 151 17.61 12.36 2.82
C ALA A 151 17.42 13.69 2.07
N GLY A 152 16.35 13.84 1.28
CA GLY A 152 16.11 15.04 0.50
C GLY A 152 17.11 15.20 -0.66
N VAL A 153 17.53 14.09 -1.25
CA VAL A 153 18.51 14.01 -2.35
C VAL A 153 18.02 13.10 -3.47
N GLN A 154 18.69 13.13 -4.62
CA GLN A 154 18.50 12.19 -5.72
C GLN A 154 19.82 11.54 -6.09
N VAL A 155 19.80 10.23 -6.32
CA VAL A 155 20.92 9.48 -6.85
C VAL A 155 20.94 9.68 -8.36
N THR A 156 22.02 10.30 -8.87
CA THR A 156 22.17 10.68 -10.29
C THR A 156 22.68 9.52 -11.15
N SER A 157 23.00 8.37 -10.56
CA SER A 157 23.59 7.25 -11.30
C SER A 157 22.54 6.45 -12.09
N GLY A 158 22.98 5.88 -13.22
CA GLY A 158 22.22 4.90 -14.00
C GLY A 158 21.94 3.59 -13.25
N LEU A 159 22.33 3.48 -11.97
CA LEU A 159 22.01 2.37 -11.09
C LEU A 159 20.50 2.29 -10.79
N THR A 160 19.76 3.40 -10.91
CA THR A 160 18.31 3.47 -10.62
C THR A 160 17.41 2.95 -11.75
N ALA A 161 17.96 2.63 -12.92
CA ALA A 161 17.23 2.10 -14.06
C ALA A 161 17.15 0.57 -13.97
N THR A 162 16.24 0.05 -13.16
CA THR A 162 15.96 -1.39 -13.15
C THR A 162 14.55 -1.67 -13.65
N GLY A 163 14.43 -2.64 -14.58
CA GLY A 163 13.15 -3.13 -15.10
C GLY A 163 12.46 -4.11 -14.15
N ASP A 164 12.74 -4.00 -12.85
CA ASP A 164 12.36 -4.94 -11.82
C ASP A 164 12.05 -4.26 -10.47
N ILE A 165 11.48 -5.05 -9.56
CA ILE A 165 11.35 -4.71 -8.14
C ILE A 165 11.84 -5.85 -7.26
N ASP A 166 12.78 -5.54 -6.37
CA ASP A 166 13.29 -6.48 -5.38
C ASP A 166 12.45 -6.46 -4.11
N LEU A 167 11.74 -7.56 -3.85
CA LEU A 167 10.94 -7.76 -2.64
C LEU A 167 11.53 -8.94 -1.86
N LEU A 168 12.11 -8.63 -0.69
CA LEU A 168 12.60 -9.64 0.25
C LEU A 168 11.45 -10.11 1.14
N PHE A 169 11.22 -11.42 1.19
CA PHE A 169 10.28 -12.02 2.12
C PHE A 169 10.99 -12.39 3.43
N ASP A 170 10.57 -11.81 4.55
CA ASP A 170 11.12 -12.14 5.86
C ASP A 170 10.37 -13.32 6.49
N SER A 171 10.87 -14.53 6.22
CA SER A 171 10.29 -15.76 6.75
C SER A 171 10.40 -15.92 8.27
N ARG A 172 11.24 -15.10 8.96
CA ARG A 172 11.50 -15.19 10.40
C ARG A 172 10.49 -14.41 11.24
N ARG A 173 9.82 -13.42 10.66
CA ARG A 173 8.70 -12.68 11.31
C ARG A 173 7.40 -13.52 11.40
N ARG A 174 7.54 -14.85 11.35
CA ARG A 174 6.50 -15.89 11.40
C ARG A 174 5.81 -16.06 12.76
N ILE A 175 6.21 -15.32 13.80
CA ILE A 175 5.71 -15.52 15.16
C ILE A 175 5.15 -14.21 15.72
N SER A 176 4.00 -13.78 15.21
CA SER A 176 2.92 -13.21 16.04
C SER A 176 1.65 -13.05 15.21
N PHE A 177 0.51 -13.28 15.88
CA PHE A 177 -0.87 -13.09 15.43
C PHE A 177 -1.57 -14.29 14.75
N VAL A 178 -2.15 -15.10 15.63
CA VAL A 178 -3.43 -15.81 15.44
C VAL A 178 -4.42 -14.81 14.80
N THR A 179 -5.04 -15.18 13.67
CA THR A 179 -6.03 -14.42 12.87
C THR A 179 -5.52 -13.34 11.89
N ALA A 180 -4.73 -13.72 10.88
CA ALA A 180 -4.86 -13.19 9.52
C ALA A 180 -4.14 -14.15 8.54
N GLU A 181 -4.72 -14.35 7.37
CA GLU A 181 -4.32 -15.38 6.41
C GLU A 181 -2.81 -15.41 6.13
N LYS A 182 -2.23 -16.61 6.24
CA LYS A 182 -0.84 -16.92 5.87
C LYS A 182 -0.56 -16.36 4.47
N ILE A 183 0.48 -15.52 4.31
CA ILE A 183 1.02 -15.31 2.96
C ILE A 183 1.68 -16.62 2.54
N THR A 184 0.99 -17.37 1.71
CA THR A 184 1.60 -18.38 0.87
C THR A 184 2.14 -17.69 -0.39
N GLN A 185 3.04 -18.33 -1.15
CA GLN A 185 3.46 -17.83 -2.46
C GLN A 185 2.26 -17.55 -3.39
N SER A 186 1.17 -18.31 -3.19
CA SER A 186 -0.16 -18.10 -3.78
C SER A 186 -0.77 -16.74 -3.45
N GLY A 187 -0.47 -16.19 -2.27
CA GLY A 187 -0.88 -14.86 -1.81
C GLY A 187 -0.16 -13.73 -2.55
N LEU A 188 1.18 -13.79 -2.68
CA LEU A 188 1.95 -12.76 -3.39
C LEU A 188 1.56 -12.69 -4.87
N ILE A 189 1.50 -13.83 -5.58
CA ILE A 189 1.07 -13.84 -6.99
C ILE A 189 -0.37 -13.32 -7.14
N GLY A 190 -1.24 -13.56 -6.15
CA GLY A 190 -2.58 -12.99 -6.09
C GLY A 190 -2.56 -11.46 -6.00
N VAL A 191 -1.70 -10.89 -5.16
CA VAL A 191 -1.49 -9.43 -5.05
C VAL A 191 -0.97 -8.85 -6.36
N LEU A 192 0.05 -9.48 -6.96
CA LEU A 192 0.60 -9.04 -8.25
C LEU A 192 -0.45 -9.07 -9.36
N ARG A 193 -1.28 -10.11 -9.43
CA ARG A 193 -2.36 -10.23 -10.41
C ARG A 193 -3.48 -9.19 -10.25
N LYS A 194 -3.65 -8.61 -9.07
CA LYS A 194 -4.53 -7.45 -8.85
C LYS A 194 -3.95 -6.16 -9.45
N VAL A 195 -2.64 -6.09 -9.66
CA VAL A 195 -1.98 -4.99 -10.37
C VAL A 195 -2.03 -5.23 -11.88
N ASP A 196 -1.60 -6.42 -12.32
CA ASP A 196 -1.66 -6.87 -13.72
C ASP A 196 -1.93 -8.38 -13.78
N ARG A 197 -3.06 -8.75 -14.38
CA ARG A 197 -3.49 -10.16 -14.49
C ARG A 197 -2.49 -11.07 -15.21
N SER A 198 -1.57 -10.50 -16.00
CA SER A 198 -0.58 -11.27 -16.74
C SER A 198 0.60 -11.79 -15.90
N PHE A 199 0.72 -11.37 -14.63
CA PHE A 199 1.76 -11.89 -13.75
C PHE A 199 1.70 -13.42 -13.63
N LYS A 200 2.84 -14.06 -13.88
CA LYS A 200 3.07 -15.49 -13.74
C LYS A 200 4.35 -15.75 -12.95
N PRO A 201 4.38 -16.78 -12.09
CA PRO A 201 5.61 -17.18 -11.42
C PRO A 201 6.62 -17.72 -12.45
N LEU A 202 7.91 -17.45 -12.27
CA LEU A 202 8.95 -17.96 -13.18
C LEU A 202 9.15 -19.47 -13.03
N GLN A 203 8.94 -19.99 -11.82
CA GLN A 203 9.01 -21.43 -11.51
C GLN A 203 7.89 -21.79 -10.52
N PRO A 204 7.45 -23.06 -10.49
CA PRO A 204 6.55 -23.53 -9.44
C PRO A 204 7.13 -23.21 -8.07
N ARG A 205 6.31 -22.64 -7.18
CA ARG A 205 6.72 -22.24 -5.82
C ARG A 205 7.87 -21.23 -5.78
N SER A 206 7.98 -20.35 -6.77
CA SER A 206 8.93 -19.23 -6.74
C SER A 206 8.29 -17.95 -6.21
N PHE A 207 9.04 -17.15 -5.46
CA PHE A 207 8.71 -15.76 -5.16
C PHE A 207 9.08 -14.79 -6.30
N ARG A 208 9.63 -15.32 -7.40
CA ARG A 208 9.89 -14.56 -8.62
C ARG A 208 8.71 -14.62 -9.57
N ALA A 209 8.30 -13.48 -10.10
CA ALA A 209 7.23 -13.37 -11.07
C ALA A 209 7.57 -12.39 -12.20
N THR A 210 6.97 -12.60 -13.38
CA THR A 210 7.07 -11.68 -14.52
C THR A 210 5.70 -11.42 -15.11
N ASN A 211 5.48 -10.22 -15.65
CA ASN A 211 4.26 -9.87 -16.39
C ASN A 211 4.49 -9.98 -17.92
N ARG A 212 3.45 -9.69 -18.71
CA ARG A 212 3.52 -9.75 -20.18
C ARG A 212 4.56 -8.79 -20.79
N ASP A 213 4.89 -7.70 -20.08
CA ASP A 213 5.82 -6.67 -20.53
C ASP A 213 7.26 -6.97 -20.08
N GLY A 214 7.48 -8.13 -19.45
CA GLY A 214 8.78 -8.55 -18.94
C GLY A 214 9.18 -7.92 -17.61
N TYR A 215 8.30 -7.15 -16.95
CA TYR A 215 8.59 -6.56 -15.63
C TYR A 215 8.76 -7.64 -14.58
N LEU A 216 9.90 -7.64 -13.88
CA LEU A 216 10.27 -8.69 -12.94
C LEU A 216 9.99 -8.26 -11.49
N VAL A 217 9.37 -9.15 -10.73
CA VAL A 217 9.36 -9.11 -9.27
C VAL A 217 10.31 -10.21 -8.82
N VAL A 218 11.35 -9.84 -8.10
CA VAL A 218 12.37 -10.79 -7.67
C VAL A 218 12.46 -10.84 -6.15
N GLU A 219 12.65 -12.04 -5.62
CA GLU A 219 13.20 -12.20 -4.30
C GLU A 219 14.73 -12.29 -4.45
N PRO A 220 15.49 -11.41 -3.78
CA PRO A 220 16.94 -11.56 -3.73
C PRO A 220 17.27 -12.88 -3.06
N GLN A 221 18.15 -13.67 -3.67
CA GLN A 221 18.64 -14.89 -3.05
C GLN A 221 19.31 -14.51 -1.72
N GLN A 222 19.04 -15.28 -0.65
CA GLN A 222 19.85 -15.18 0.56
C GLN A 222 21.30 -15.31 0.13
N VAL A 223 22.09 -14.25 0.35
CA VAL A 223 23.54 -14.39 0.37
C VAL A 223 23.80 -15.31 1.55
N VAL A 224 24.08 -16.59 1.25
CA VAL A 224 24.67 -17.49 2.22
C VAL A 224 26.04 -16.88 2.50
N LEU A 225 26.12 -16.10 3.58
CA LEU A 225 27.39 -15.76 4.18
C LEU A 225 27.96 -17.09 4.67
N GLY A 226 28.86 -17.66 3.87
CA GLY A 226 29.73 -18.75 4.28
C GLY A 226 30.75 -18.28 5.30
#